data_AF-B7MQ31-F1
#
_entry.id   AF-B7MQ31-F1
#
_cell.length_a   1.000
_cell.length_b   1.000
_cell.length_c   1.000
_cell.angle_alpha   90.00
_cell.angle_beta   90.00
_cell.angle_gamma   90.00
#
_symmetry.space_group_name_H-M   'P 1'
#
loop_
_entity.id
_entity.type
_entity.pdbx_description
1 polymer ?
#
loop_
_entity_poly.entity_id
_entity_poly.type
_entity_poly.pdbx_seq_one_letter_code
_entity_poly.pdbx_strand_id
1 'polypeptide(L)'
;MTGWHGLLRRYATPATGRENKNMAMDLRNPDVWLAHLLENLPEDKLSAALDDGNADWEFVDSEIVKLGSLAHSQLDIPELQRRGLMLLASETKDFRLLAHLLRTLQHAGDILLASRMLAQYTEHYWTCAAPQNMAHKKRFAAQVIKRFESAVQDFAGNAATIQRDALLGELAKLAQCWQAHNASELAKATDDLFSLFQRAFRDVAPEMTSSARSAAIAPQATTGYVPDMSPHTVAAQPPVAATPIPQVTVENHDDKAWRDTLLKVAAILCERQPESPQGYRLRRHALWQTITSTPQAESDGRTPLAAFPVDMMDDYLARLNNADMALWQQVEKSLLLAPYWLDGHYLSAQTALRLGYKQVADAIRDEVTDFLARLPALINLLFNDRTPFVSEQTKQWLASSGSVNQTVPVVQTDEELQAAKACFDENGLEAALRYLENLPEGDPRHQFHRQFFGAQLLEEAGMVQLAQQQYRMLFRTGLHMMLSEWEPSLLKALEQKLTAEQ
;
A
#
# COMPACT_ATOMS: atom_id res chain seq x y z
N MET A 1 -3.46 65.98 61.64
CA MET A 1 -3.23 65.05 62.76
C MET A 1 -3.41 63.64 62.20
N THR A 2 -2.29 63.00 61.86
CA THR A 2 -1.76 61.77 62.51
C THR A 2 -2.61 60.53 62.19
N GLY A 3 -2.13 59.46 61.57
CA GLY A 3 -0.77 59.08 61.18
C GLY A 3 -0.64 57.54 61.20
N TRP A 4 -0.13 57.00 60.10
CA TRP A 4 0.82 55.88 59.98
C TRP A 4 0.52 54.47 60.53
N HIS A 5 0.44 53.49 59.61
CA HIS A 5 1.29 52.27 59.48
C HIS A 5 0.80 51.55 58.21
N GLY A 6 1.58 51.02 57.28
CA GLY A 6 3.02 50.85 57.13
C GLY A 6 3.22 49.98 55.89
N LEU A 7 4.01 50.51 54.96
CA LEU A 7 4.55 49.94 53.72
C LEU A 7 4.95 48.46 53.80
N LEU A 8 4.57 47.65 52.79
CA LEU A 8 5.44 46.62 52.20
C LEU A 8 4.98 46.30 50.76
N ARG A 9 5.50 47.11 49.83
CA ARG A 9 5.46 46.88 48.39
C ARG A 9 6.56 45.86 48.08
N ARG A 10 6.21 44.64 47.66
CA ARG A 10 7.13 43.75 46.93
C ARG A 10 6.65 43.63 45.49
N TYR A 11 7.60 43.81 44.59
CA TYR A 11 7.48 43.73 43.14
C TYR A 11 6.83 42.41 42.71
N ALA A 12 5.68 42.49 42.04
CA ALA A 12 5.15 41.39 41.23
C ALA A 12 5.55 41.66 39.77
N THR A 13 6.71 41.17 39.38
CA THR A 13 7.01 40.88 37.98
C THR A 13 6.15 39.69 37.55
N PRO A 14 5.47 39.73 36.39
CA PRO A 14 4.81 38.55 35.86
C PRO A 14 5.90 37.58 35.42
N ALA A 15 6.04 36.47 36.14
CA ALA A 15 6.84 35.35 35.68
C ALA A 15 6.16 34.80 34.43
N THR A 16 6.71 35.12 33.26
CA THR A 16 6.47 34.39 32.01
C THR A 16 7.02 32.98 32.17
N GLY A 17 6.25 32.14 32.86
CA GLY A 17 6.41 30.70 32.84
C GLY A 17 5.90 30.18 31.50
N ARG A 18 6.73 30.26 30.47
CA ARG A 18 6.73 29.22 29.44
C ARG A 18 7.26 27.96 30.14
N GLU A 19 6.39 27.32 30.92
CA GLU A 19 6.65 25.99 31.42
C GLU A 19 6.83 25.07 30.21
N ASN A 20 7.95 24.38 30.19
CA ASN A 20 8.31 23.38 29.20
C ASN A 20 7.17 22.37 29.03
N LYS A 21 6.34 22.55 28.01
CA LYS A 21 5.30 21.61 27.55
C LYS A 21 5.89 20.37 26.85
N ASN A 22 7.12 20.00 27.21
CA ASN A 22 7.80 18.76 26.82
C ASN A 22 7.97 17.88 28.09
N MET A 23 6.92 17.74 28.90
CA MET A 23 6.88 16.59 29.80
C MET A 23 6.92 15.33 28.92
N ALA A 24 7.81 14.39 29.25
CA ALA A 24 7.88 13.10 28.59
C ALA A 24 6.46 12.51 28.53
N MET A 25 5.90 12.42 27.33
CA MET A 25 4.56 11.93 27.10
C MET A 25 4.52 10.47 27.55
N ASP A 26 3.79 10.17 28.62
CA ASP A 26 3.65 8.79 29.09
C ASP A 26 2.64 8.04 28.22
N LEU A 27 3.15 7.44 27.15
CA LEU A 27 2.35 6.69 26.18
C LEU A 27 1.71 5.42 26.77
N ARG A 28 2.12 4.99 27.98
CA ARG A 28 1.47 3.87 28.68
C ARG A 28 0.18 4.26 29.36
N ASN A 29 -0.06 5.56 29.56
CA ASN A 29 -1.26 6.06 30.20
C ASN A 29 -2.38 6.30 29.16
N PRO A 30 -3.49 5.54 29.18
CA PRO A 30 -4.63 5.74 28.28
C PRO A 30 -5.18 7.18 28.28
N ASP A 31 -5.13 7.87 29.42
CA ASP A 31 -5.69 9.20 29.56
C ASP A 31 -4.90 10.24 28.76
N VAL A 32 -3.60 10.01 28.53
CA VAL A 32 -2.75 10.89 27.70
C VAL A 32 -3.24 10.87 26.26
N TRP A 33 -3.53 9.69 25.72
CA TRP A 33 -4.02 9.54 24.34
C TRP A 33 -5.37 10.22 24.15
N LEU A 34 -6.28 10.02 25.10
CA LEU A 34 -7.62 10.63 25.07
C LEU A 34 -7.56 12.15 25.24
N ALA A 35 -6.69 12.66 26.11
CA ALA A 35 -6.49 14.09 26.28
C ALA A 35 -5.99 14.75 24.98
N HIS A 36 -5.02 14.16 24.28
CA HIS A 36 -4.52 14.70 23.02
C HIS A 36 -5.55 14.60 21.89
N LEU A 37 -6.31 13.50 21.84
CA LEU A 37 -7.41 13.34 20.90
C LEU A 37 -8.48 14.42 21.10
N LEU A 38 -8.85 14.71 22.35
CA LEU A 38 -9.92 15.63 22.70
C LEU A 38 -9.46 17.09 22.87
N GLU A 39 -8.18 17.37 22.68
CA GLU A 39 -7.63 18.73 22.74
C GLU A 39 -8.39 19.63 21.75
N ASN A 40 -8.83 20.78 22.26
CA ASN A 40 -9.69 21.69 21.52
C ASN A 40 -8.92 22.38 20.40
N LEU A 41 -9.37 22.19 19.16
CA LEU A 41 -8.81 22.84 17.98
C LEU A 41 -9.83 23.84 17.40
N PRO A 42 -9.36 24.96 16.84
CA PRO A 42 -10.16 25.83 15.99
C PRO A 42 -10.90 25.06 14.89
N GLU A 43 -12.12 25.50 14.51
CA GLU A 43 -12.97 24.79 13.53
C GLU A 43 -12.29 24.57 12.16
N ASP A 44 -11.46 25.52 11.73
CA ASP A 44 -10.65 25.41 10.51
C ASP A 44 -9.70 24.22 10.56
N LYS A 45 -9.07 23.98 11.71
CA LYS A 45 -8.15 22.86 11.92
C LYS A 45 -8.86 21.51 12.11
N LEU A 46 -10.07 21.50 12.65
CA LEU A 46 -10.85 20.27 12.77
C LEU A 46 -11.11 19.64 11.40
N SER A 47 -11.46 20.47 10.41
CA SER A 47 -11.79 20.02 9.06
C SER A 47 -10.62 19.98 8.07
N ALA A 48 -9.44 20.48 8.49
CA ALA A 48 -8.23 20.51 7.67
C ALA A 48 -7.72 19.09 7.38
N ALA A 49 -7.44 18.82 6.11
CA ALA A 49 -6.71 17.62 5.71
C ALA A 49 -5.24 17.74 6.12
N LEU A 50 -4.58 16.60 6.32
CA LEU A 50 -3.13 16.56 6.50
C LEU A 50 -2.44 17.15 5.26
N ASP A 51 -1.50 18.06 5.52
CA ASP A 51 -0.61 18.61 4.51
C ASP A 51 0.53 17.61 4.24
N ASP A 52 0.68 17.19 2.98
CA ASP A 52 1.76 16.30 2.57
C ASP A 52 3.15 16.96 2.73
N GLY A 53 3.22 18.28 2.87
CA GLY A 53 4.43 19.02 3.23
C GLY A 53 4.75 19.06 4.73
N ASN A 54 3.87 18.55 5.61
CA ASN A 54 4.13 18.53 7.05
C ASN A 54 5.17 17.44 7.39
N ALA A 55 6.31 17.85 7.94
CA ALA A 55 7.42 16.95 8.24
C ALA A 55 7.09 15.86 9.29
N ASP A 56 6.22 16.14 10.25
CA ASP A 56 5.80 15.16 11.25
C ASP A 56 4.80 14.16 10.67
N TRP A 57 3.90 14.61 9.78
CA TRP A 57 3.01 13.71 9.04
C TRP A 57 3.81 12.81 8.09
N GLU A 58 4.73 13.39 7.32
CA GLU A 58 5.58 12.65 6.39
C GLU A 58 6.44 11.60 7.11
N PHE A 59 6.88 11.90 8.34
CA PHE A 59 7.52 10.94 9.22
C PHE A 59 6.57 9.81 9.60
N VAL A 60 5.40 10.12 10.17
CA VAL A 60 4.41 9.12 10.62
C VAL A 60 3.98 8.20 9.47
N ASP A 61 3.62 8.77 8.31
CA ASP A 61 3.15 8.03 7.15
C ASP A 61 4.24 7.15 6.52
N SER A 62 5.51 7.57 6.59
CA SER A 62 6.61 6.73 6.12
C SER A 62 6.98 5.63 7.11
N GLU A 63 7.07 5.92 8.42
CA GLU A 63 7.43 4.91 9.41
C GLU A 63 6.37 3.82 9.50
N ILE A 64 5.07 4.14 9.43
CA ILE A 64 4.00 3.15 9.58
C ILE A 64 4.03 2.06 8.49
N VAL A 65 4.65 2.30 7.32
CA VAL A 65 4.89 1.29 6.27
C VAL A 65 5.80 0.17 6.78
N LYS A 66 6.79 0.50 7.62
CA LYS A 66 7.75 -0.46 8.16
C LYS A 66 7.14 -1.35 9.24
N LEU A 67 5.96 -1.00 9.78
CA LEU A 67 5.28 -1.77 10.80
C LEU A 67 4.88 -3.15 10.26
N GLY A 68 5.50 -4.21 10.78
CA GLY A 68 5.33 -5.60 10.32
C GLY A 68 6.20 -5.99 9.12
N SER A 69 7.05 -5.10 8.60
CA SER A 69 7.97 -5.39 7.49
C SER A 69 9.34 -5.87 8.01
N LEU A 70 10.27 -6.20 7.10
CA LEU A 70 11.67 -6.53 7.44
C LEU A 70 12.37 -5.39 8.21
N ALA A 71 11.91 -4.15 8.03
CA ALA A 71 12.46 -2.97 8.70
C ALA A 71 11.78 -2.69 10.06
N HIS A 72 10.90 -3.57 10.54
CA HIS A 72 10.16 -3.36 11.80
C HIS A 72 11.08 -3.12 12.99
N SER A 73 12.23 -3.80 13.06
CA SER A 73 13.22 -3.61 14.15
C SER A 73 13.87 -2.23 14.18
N GLN A 74 13.75 -1.44 13.10
CA GLN A 74 14.28 -0.08 13.00
C GLN A 74 13.25 0.98 13.38
N LEU A 75 11.99 0.58 13.62
CA LEU A 75 10.89 1.49 13.85
C LEU A 75 10.83 1.90 15.33
N ASP A 76 10.83 3.22 15.57
CA ASP A 76 10.59 3.79 16.90
C ASP A 76 9.08 4.02 17.10
N ILE A 77 8.39 3.00 17.63
CA ILE A 77 6.93 3.07 17.86
C ILE A 77 6.59 4.25 18.80
N PRO A 78 7.27 4.42 19.96
CA PRO A 78 7.01 5.55 20.84
C PRO A 78 7.12 6.92 20.15
N GLU A 79 8.15 7.15 19.34
CA GLU A 79 8.31 8.43 18.66
C GLU A 79 7.24 8.67 17.60
N LEU A 80 6.86 7.64 16.84
CA LEU A 80 5.74 7.70 15.89
C LEU A 80 4.44 8.07 16.60
N GLN A 81 4.14 7.41 17.71
CA GLN A 81 2.94 7.68 18.52
C GLN A 81 2.96 9.10 19.10
N ARG A 82 4.10 9.56 19.63
CA ARG A 82 4.25 10.90 20.19
C ARG A 82 3.99 11.97 19.15
N ARG A 83 4.60 11.88 17.96
CA ARG A 83 4.37 12.84 16.88
C ARG A 83 2.94 12.81 16.38
N GLY A 84 2.36 11.63 16.22
CA GLY A 84 0.98 11.51 15.78
C GLY A 84 -0.03 12.10 16.77
N LEU A 85 0.19 11.90 18.08
CA LEU A 85 -0.63 12.52 19.12
C LEU A 85 -0.46 14.05 19.17
N MET A 86 0.75 14.55 18.95
CA MET A 86 1.00 15.99 18.86
C MET A 86 0.29 16.63 17.66
N LEU A 87 0.28 15.97 16.50
CA LEU A 87 -0.47 16.43 15.33
C LEU A 87 -1.98 16.46 15.61
N LEU A 88 -2.53 15.42 16.25
CA LEU A 88 -3.93 15.40 16.68
C LEU A 88 -4.26 16.56 17.63
N ALA A 89 -3.36 16.89 18.54
CA ALA A 89 -3.60 17.92 19.55
C ALA A 89 -3.41 19.36 19.04
N SER A 90 -2.69 19.58 17.94
CA SER A 90 -2.25 20.93 17.56
C SER A 90 -2.58 21.35 16.12
N GLU A 91 -2.78 20.40 15.21
CA GLU A 91 -2.85 20.70 13.77
C GLU A 91 -4.13 20.22 13.10
N THR A 92 -4.52 18.96 13.27
CA THR A 92 -5.60 18.35 12.49
C THR A 92 -6.29 17.23 13.24
N LYS A 93 -7.55 16.95 12.91
CA LYS A 93 -8.25 15.72 13.29
C LYS A 93 -8.42 14.76 12.11
N ASP A 94 -7.64 14.86 11.03
CA ASP A 94 -7.77 13.96 9.87
C ASP A 94 -7.76 12.47 10.30
N PHE A 95 -8.77 11.73 9.84
CA PHE A 95 -8.98 10.34 10.22
C PHE A 95 -7.84 9.41 9.82
N ARG A 96 -7.06 9.77 8.78
CA ARG A 96 -5.86 9.01 8.37
C ARG A 96 -4.82 8.93 9.47
N LEU A 97 -4.60 10.04 10.17
CA LEU A 97 -3.69 10.09 11.31
C LEU A 97 -4.17 9.22 12.47
N LEU A 98 -5.48 9.26 12.78
CA LEU A 98 -6.06 8.39 13.79
C LEU A 98 -5.87 6.91 13.41
N ALA A 99 -6.13 6.53 12.17
CA ALA A 99 -5.99 5.14 11.73
C ALA A 99 -4.55 4.64 11.89
N HIS A 100 -3.53 5.45 11.59
CA HIS A 100 -2.12 5.10 11.82
C HIS A 100 -1.83 4.87 13.30
N LEU A 101 -2.31 5.75 14.18
CA LEU A 101 -2.19 5.60 15.63
C LEU A 101 -2.89 4.34 16.13
N LEU A 102 -4.13 4.09 15.70
CA LEU A 102 -4.87 2.88 16.03
C LEU A 102 -4.14 1.62 15.58
N ARG A 103 -3.51 1.65 14.40
CA ARG A 103 -2.73 0.52 13.89
C ARG A 103 -1.54 0.18 14.78
N THR A 104 -0.87 1.18 15.37
CA THR A 104 0.20 0.91 16.35
C THR A 104 -0.32 0.22 17.61
N LEU A 105 -1.47 0.67 18.13
CA LEU A 105 -2.11 0.08 19.31
C LEU A 105 -2.62 -1.34 19.03
N GLN A 106 -3.26 -1.54 17.88
CA GLN A 106 -3.73 -2.85 17.43
C GLN A 106 -2.57 -3.84 17.29
N HIS A 107 -1.43 -3.40 16.74
CA HIS A 107 -0.24 -4.23 16.62
C HIS A 107 0.39 -4.58 17.98
N ALA A 108 0.38 -3.64 18.93
CA ALA A 108 0.87 -3.87 20.29
C ALA A 108 -0.08 -4.73 21.15
N GLY A 109 -1.32 -4.95 20.71
CA GLY A 109 -2.35 -5.67 21.47
C GLY A 109 -3.17 -4.79 22.44
N ASP A 110 -2.99 -3.47 22.40
CA ASP A 110 -3.71 -2.50 23.24
C ASP A 110 -5.13 -2.19 22.72
N ILE A 111 -5.91 -3.26 22.53
CA ILE A 111 -7.22 -3.24 21.87
C ILE A 111 -8.25 -2.38 22.58
N LEU A 112 -8.24 -2.36 23.91
CA LEU A 112 -9.17 -1.55 24.69
C LEU A 112 -8.91 -0.04 24.53
N LEU A 113 -7.64 0.38 24.45
CA LEU A 113 -7.31 1.77 24.20
C LEU A 113 -7.68 2.16 22.76
N ALA A 114 -7.35 1.31 21.79
CA ALA A 114 -7.69 1.54 20.40
C ALA A 114 -9.21 1.67 20.17
N SER A 115 -10.03 0.81 20.78
CA SER A 115 -11.49 0.89 20.65
C SER A 115 -12.05 2.16 21.29
N ARG A 116 -11.56 2.54 22.47
CA ARG A 116 -11.96 3.77 23.17
C ARG A 116 -11.59 5.03 22.38
N MET A 117 -10.39 5.07 21.79
CA MET A 117 -9.98 6.16 20.91
C MET A 117 -10.88 6.30 19.68
N LEU A 118 -11.20 5.18 19.02
CA LEU A 118 -12.07 5.19 17.86
C LEU A 118 -13.50 5.65 18.23
N ALA A 119 -14.05 5.17 19.35
CA ALA A 119 -15.37 5.59 19.84
C ALA A 119 -15.43 7.10 20.13
N GLN A 120 -14.45 7.63 20.86
CA GLN A 120 -14.35 9.05 21.19
C GLN A 120 -14.16 9.92 19.94
N TYR A 121 -13.31 9.49 19.02
CA TYR A 121 -13.11 10.21 17.77
C TYR A 121 -14.41 10.24 16.95
N THR A 122 -15.10 9.10 16.84
CA THR A 122 -16.33 9.02 16.06
C THR A 122 -17.41 9.93 16.64
N GLU A 123 -17.57 9.93 17.96
CA GLU A 123 -18.55 10.78 18.67
C GLU A 123 -18.32 12.28 18.44
N HIS A 124 -17.06 12.73 18.44
CA HIS A 124 -16.74 14.16 18.44
C HIS A 124 -16.37 14.73 17.06
N TYR A 125 -15.76 13.94 16.17
CA TYR A 125 -15.07 14.46 14.98
C TYR A 125 -15.48 13.81 13.67
N TRP A 126 -16.27 12.73 13.67
CA TRP A 126 -16.56 11.96 12.45
C TRP A 126 -17.13 12.79 11.30
N THR A 127 -18.04 13.72 11.59
CA THR A 127 -18.75 14.49 10.57
C THR A 127 -17.99 15.71 10.07
N CYS A 128 -17.11 16.29 10.88
CA CYS A 128 -16.40 17.53 10.54
C CYS A 128 -14.97 17.29 10.06
N ALA A 129 -14.30 16.23 10.54
CA ALA A 129 -12.91 15.99 10.24
C ALA A 129 -12.66 15.44 8.84
N ALA A 130 -11.50 15.75 8.29
CA ALA A 130 -11.02 15.15 7.05
C ALA A 130 -10.88 13.60 7.17
N PRO A 131 -10.90 12.85 6.05
CA PRO A 131 -11.22 13.28 4.69
C PRO A 131 -12.71 13.61 4.49
N GLN A 132 -13.01 14.59 3.62
CA GLN A 132 -14.39 15.01 3.33
C GLN A 132 -15.16 14.02 2.44
N ASN A 133 -14.46 13.16 1.71
CA ASN A 133 -15.09 12.10 0.93
C ASN A 133 -15.59 10.99 1.88
N MET A 134 -16.86 11.07 2.26
CA MET A 134 -17.47 10.16 3.22
C MET A 134 -17.47 8.69 2.76
N ALA A 135 -17.59 8.41 1.45
CA ALA A 135 -17.55 7.04 0.95
C ALA A 135 -16.16 6.42 1.16
N HIS A 136 -15.11 7.18 0.88
CA HIS A 136 -13.73 6.76 1.14
C HIS A 136 -13.47 6.62 2.64
N LYS A 137 -13.87 7.62 3.44
CA LYS A 137 -13.72 7.61 4.90
C LYS A 137 -14.39 6.38 5.54
N LYS A 138 -15.57 5.99 5.07
CA LYS A 138 -16.27 4.78 5.52
C LYS A 138 -15.50 3.51 5.17
N ARG A 139 -15.00 3.37 3.94
CA ARG A 139 -14.19 2.19 3.56
C ARG A 139 -12.94 2.05 4.45
N PHE A 140 -12.25 3.15 4.66
CA PHE A 140 -11.07 3.21 5.51
C PHE A 140 -11.42 2.84 6.97
N ALA A 141 -12.52 3.35 7.52
CA ALA A 141 -13.00 2.96 8.85
C ALA A 141 -13.35 1.47 8.94
N ALA A 142 -13.96 0.89 7.90
CA ALA A 142 -14.27 -0.54 7.85
C ALA A 142 -12.99 -1.40 7.93
N GLN A 143 -11.90 -0.95 7.31
CA GLN A 143 -10.60 -1.64 7.40
C GLN A 143 -10.00 -1.54 8.80
N VAL A 144 -10.07 -0.37 9.44
CA VAL A 144 -9.65 -0.20 10.84
C VAL A 144 -10.43 -1.16 11.76
N ILE A 145 -11.76 -1.27 11.58
CA ILE A 145 -12.60 -2.22 12.34
C ILE A 145 -12.15 -3.66 12.10
N LYS A 146 -11.96 -4.05 10.83
CA LYS A 146 -11.55 -5.41 10.47
C LYS A 146 -10.22 -5.82 11.10
N ARG A 147 -9.25 -4.90 11.27
CA ARG A 147 -7.95 -5.23 11.89
C ARG A 147 -8.07 -5.68 13.34
N PHE A 148 -9.09 -5.26 14.07
CA PHE A 148 -9.34 -5.74 15.44
C PHE A 148 -9.57 -7.25 15.51
N GLU A 149 -10.04 -7.88 14.43
CA GLU A 149 -10.27 -9.32 14.36
C GLU A 149 -8.99 -10.13 14.66
N SER A 150 -7.83 -9.62 14.24
CA SER A 150 -6.54 -10.30 14.42
C SER A 150 -6.14 -10.47 15.88
N ALA A 151 -6.63 -9.60 16.77
CA ALA A 151 -6.29 -9.59 18.19
C ALA A 151 -7.37 -10.24 19.08
N VAL A 152 -8.43 -10.80 18.49
CA VAL A 152 -9.58 -11.34 19.25
C VAL A 152 -9.16 -12.46 20.20
N GLN A 153 -8.39 -13.43 19.71
CA GLN A 153 -7.98 -14.59 20.52
C GLN A 153 -6.98 -14.20 21.60
N ASP A 154 -5.96 -13.41 21.23
CA ASP A 154 -4.91 -12.98 22.16
C ASP A 154 -5.48 -12.11 23.29
N PHE A 155 -6.39 -11.19 22.99
CA PHE A 155 -7.04 -10.37 24.00
C PHE A 155 -7.99 -11.22 24.87
N ALA A 156 -8.75 -12.14 24.27
CA ALA A 156 -9.64 -13.03 25.02
C ALA A 156 -8.87 -13.90 26.02
N GLY A 157 -7.70 -14.44 25.66
CA GLY A 157 -6.89 -15.26 26.56
C GLY A 157 -6.26 -14.48 27.71
N ASN A 158 -5.84 -13.24 27.48
CA ASN A 158 -5.00 -12.48 28.42
C ASN A 158 -5.75 -11.42 29.27
N ALA A 159 -6.90 -10.93 28.79
CA ALA A 159 -7.61 -9.83 29.46
C ALA A 159 -8.42 -10.27 30.69
N ALA A 160 -8.44 -9.44 31.73
CA ALA A 160 -9.31 -9.64 32.90
C ALA A 160 -10.79 -9.39 32.56
N THR A 161 -11.72 -9.96 33.33
CA THR A 161 -13.17 -9.80 33.11
C THR A 161 -13.59 -8.32 33.00
N ILE A 162 -13.05 -7.44 33.85
CA ILE A 162 -13.34 -6.01 33.81
C ILE A 162 -12.91 -5.38 32.46
N GLN A 163 -11.77 -5.80 31.92
CA GLN A 163 -11.28 -5.31 30.62
C GLN A 163 -12.10 -5.85 29.45
N ARG A 164 -12.57 -7.11 29.55
CA ARG A 164 -13.48 -7.72 28.58
C ARG A 164 -14.83 -6.99 28.54
N ASP A 165 -15.40 -6.71 29.71
CA ASP A 165 -16.66 -5.96 29.84
C ASP A 165 -16.52 -4.53 29.32
N ALA A 166 -15.41 -3.86 29.66
CA ALA A 166 -15.10 -2.53 29.16
C ALA A 166 -14.99 -2.51 27.62
N LEU A 167 -14.31 -3.49 27.02
CA LEU A 167 -14.19 -3.58 25.56
C LEU A 167 -15.56 -3.76 24.89
N LEU A 168 -16.42 -4.64 25.41
CA LEU A 168 -17.77 -4.82 24.89
C LEU A 168 -18.60 -3.54 25.01
N GLY A 169 -18.45 -2.80 26.12
CA GLY A 169 -19.08 -1.49 26.31
C GLY A 169 -18.63 -0.47 25.26
N GLU A 170 -17.33 -0.37 24.99
CA GLU A 170 -16.77 0.54 23.99
C GLU A 170 -17.21 0.17 22.56
N LEU A 171 -17.24 -1.12 22.21
CA LEU A 171 -17.74 -1.59 20.90
C LEU A 171 -19.23 -1.30 20.72
N ALA A 172 -20.05 -1.50 21.76
CA ALA A 172 -21.47 -1.16 21.72
C ALA A 172 -21.70 0.36 21.56
N LYS A 173 -20.91 1.18 22.26
CA LYS A 173 -20.93 2.65 22.09
C LYS A 173 -20.54 3.04 20.67
N LEU A 174 -19.48 2.44 20.13
CA LEU A 174 -18.99 2.70 18.78
C LEU A 174 -20.07 2.36 17.73
N ALA A 175 -20.74 1.22 17.85
CA ALA A 175 -21.85 0.84 16.96
C ALA A 175 -22.99 1.87 16.98
N GLN A 176 -23.36 2.36 18.17
CA GLN A 176 -24.37 3.43 18.32
C GLN A 176 -23.93 4.74 17.64
N CYS A 177 -22.65 5.12 17.78
CA CYS A 177 -22.12 6.31 17.12
C CYS A 177 -22.19 6.18 15.58
N TRP A 178 -21.85 5.01 15.04
CA TRP A 178 -21.98 4.76 13.59
C TRP A 178 -23.41 4.87 13.10
N GLN A 179 -24.38 4.36 13.87
CA GLN A 179 -25.80 4.50 13.56
C GLN A 179 -26.23 5.98 13.57
N ALA A 180 -25.83 6.73 14.59
CA ALA A 180 -26.11 8.17 14.70
C ALA A 180 -25.58 8.98 13.50
N HIS A 181 -24.48 8.52 12.89
CA HIS A 181 -23.87 9.14 11.70
C HIS A 181 -24.29 8.52 10.36
N ASN A 182 -25.37 7.73 10.32
CA ASN A 182 -25.87 7.07 9.10
C ASN A 182 -24.80 6.19 8.39
N ALA A 183 -23.98 5.51 9.18
CA ALA A 183 -22.98 4.54 8.71
C ALA A 183 -23.38 3.11 9.11
N SER A 184 -24.54 2.63 8.61
CA SER A 184 -25.11 1.32 8.96
C SER A 184 -24.19 0.13 8.65
N GLU A 185 -23.40 0.23 7.58
CA GLU A 185 -22.37 -0.75 7.22
C GLU A 185 -21.26 -0.88 8.26
N LEU A 186 -20.82 0.24 8.87
CA LEU A 186 -19.82 0.26 9.93
C LEU A 186 -20.40 -0.19 11.27
N ALA A 187 -21.65 0.18 11.55
CA ALA A 187 -22.38 -0.32 12.71
C ALA A 187 -22.46 -1.84 12.68
N LYS A 188 -22.88 -2.41 11.53
CA LYS A 188 -22.92 -3.86 11.35
C LYS A 188 -21.54 -4.52 11.50
N ALA A 189 -20.50 -3.97 10.89
CA ALA A 189 -19.14 -4.49 11.05
C ALA A 189 -18.68 -4.47 12.52
N THR A 190 -19.09 -3.44 13.28
CA THR A 190 -18.79 -3.33 14.71
C THR A 190 -19.60 -4.35 15.54
N ASP A 191 -20.86 -4.60 15.20
CA ASP A 191 -21.72 -5.61 15.83
C ASP A 191 -21.22 -7.04 15.56
N ASP A 192 -20.73 -7.30 14.34
CA ASP A 192 -20.10 -8.57 13.96
C ASP A 192 -18.81 -8.77 14.78
N LEU A 193 -17.98 -7.73 14.92
CA LEU A 193 -16.78 -7.75 15.76
C LEU A 193 -17.12 -7.96 17.25
N PHE A 194 -18.15 -7.29 17.78
CA PHE A 194 -18.64 -7.49 19.14
C PHE A 194 -19.01 -8.96 19.38
N SER A 195 -19.72 -9.57 18.42
CA SER A 195 -20.13 -10.97 18.48
C SER A 195 -18.93 -11.93 18.49
N LEU A 196 -17.89 -11.62 17.70
CA LEU A 196 -16.63 -12.38 17.70
C LEU A 196 -15.93 -12.34 19.06
N PHE A 197 -15.78 -11.16 19.67
CA PHE A 197 -15.20 -11.03 21.01
C PHE A 197 -16.05 -11.74 22.06
N GLN A 198 -17.37 -11.58 22.03
CA GLN A 198 -18.28 -12.22 22.98
C GLN A 198 -18.18 -13.75 22.90
N ARG A 199 -18.07 -14.31 21.69
CA ARG A 199 -17.84 -15.74 21.50
C ARG A 199 -16.49 -16.17 22.06
N ALA A 200 -15.41 -15.47 21.72
CA ALA A 200 -14.08 -15.79 22.23
C ALA A 200 -14.01 -15.74 23.77
N PHE A 201 -14.66 -14.77 24.41
CA PHE A 201 -14.72 -14.69 25.88
C PHE A 201 -15.49 -15.85 26.49
N ARG A 202 -16.55 -16.33 25.83
CA ARG A 202 -17.31 -17.51 26.26
C ARG A 202 -16.49 -18.80 26.10
N ASP A 203 -15.66 -18.89 25.07
CA ASP A 203 -14.83 -20.06 24.76
C ASP A 203 -13.61 -20.15 25.70
N VAL A 204 -13.15 -19.03 26.30
CA VAL A 204 -12.11 -19.00 27.34
C VAL A 204 -12.67 -19.24 28.75
N ALA A 205 -13.93 -18.87 29.01
CA ALA A 205 -14.62 -19.13 30.27
C ALA A 205 -14.80 -20.62 30.71
N PRO A 206 -14.84 -21.66 29.84
CA PRO A 206 -15.07 -23.04 30.26
C PRO A 206 -13.80 -23.75 30.75
N GLU A 207 -12.60 -23.18 30.57
CA GLU A 207 -11.34 -23.85 30.96
C GLU A 207 -10.90 -23.58 32.42
N MET A 208 -11.54 -22.65 33.13
CA MET A 208 -11.16 -22.32 34.52
C MET A 208 -11.59 -23.35 35.59
N THR A 209 -12.23 -24.47 35.23
CA THR A 209 -12.56 -25.56 36.18
C THR A 209 -11.59 -26.75 36.19
N SER A 210 -10.48 -26.74 35.43
CA SER A 210 -9.52 -27.86 35.48
C SER A 210 -8.07 -27.45 35.28
N SER A 211 -7.49 -26.70 36.22
CA SER A 211 -6.11 -26.98 36.66
C SER A 211 -5.76 -26.23 37.94
N ALA A 212 -6.12 -26.83 39.07
CA ALA A 212 -5.53 -26.51 40.37
C ALA A 212 -4.78 -27.76 40.86
N ARG A 213 -3.44 -27.73 40.75
CA ARG A 213 -2.38 -28.51 41.46
C ARG A 213 -1.13 -28.49 40.54
N SER A 214 0.07 -28.05 40.93
CA SER A 214 0.64 -27.78 42.24
C SER A 214 1.79 -26.78 42.09
N ALA A 215 1.90 -25.88 43.06
CA ALA A 215 3.12 -25.10 43.34
C ALA A 215 4.05 -25.90 44.27
N ALA A 216 5.36 -25.76 44.09
CA ALA A 216 6.38 -26.03 45.11
C ALA A 216 7.72 -25.29 44.82
N ILE A 217 7.86 -24.06 45.37
CA ILE A 217 8.92 -23.51 46.26
C ILE A 217 10.39 -24.01 46.03
N ALA A 218 11.31 -23.23 45.43
CA ALA A 218 12.33 -22.25 45.97
C ALA A 218 13.67 -22.88 46.50
N PRO A 219 14.82 -22.18 46.77
CA PRO A 219 15.21 -20.76 46.57
C PRO A 219 16.69 -20.45 46.10
N GLN A 220 16.94 -19.17 45.75
CA GLN A 220 18.14 -18.28 45.96
C GLN A 220 19.59 -18.67 45.58
N ALA A 221 20.27 -17.76 44.87
CA ALA A 221 21.62 -17.27 45.23
C ALA A 221 21.90 -15.87 44.63
N THR A 222 22.71 -15.11 45.36
CA THR A 222 22.91 -13.66 45.38
C THR A 222 24.17 -13.18 44.66
N THR A 223 24.20 -11.85 44.43
CA THR A 223 25.35 -10.92 44.42
C THR A 223 26.31 -10.81 43.22
N GLY A 224 26.47 -9.56 42.77
CA GLY A 224 27.58 -9.09 41.93
C GLY A 224 27.38 -7.64 41.46
N TYR A 225 27.64 -6.67 42.33
CA TYR A 225 27.60 -5.22 42.08
C TYR A 225 29.04 -4.71 41.89
N VAL A 226 29.36 -3.97 40.82
CA VAL A 226 30.17 -2.73 40.86
C VAL A 226 30.05 -1.97 39.51
N PRO A 227 30.19 -0.63 39.52
CA PRO A 227 29.78 0.28 38.45
C PRO A 227 30.93 0.85 37.61
N ASP A 228 30.57 1.73 36.67
CA ASP A 228 31.28 2.97 36.30
C ASP A 228 31.93 3.03 34.90
N MET A 229 31.38 3.90 34.04
CA MET A 229 32.03 5.10 33.48
C MET A 229 31.45 5.50 32.12
N SER A 230 30.87 6.69 32.06
CA SER A 230 30.84 7.54 30.85
C SER A 230 32.00 8.55 30.92
N PRO A 231 32.47 9.08 29.78
CA PRO A 231 32.28 10.53 29.52
C PRO A 231 32.02 10.85 28.03
N HIS A 232 30.98 11.61 27.69
CA HIS A 232 30.94 13.07 27.41
C HIS A 232 31.39 13.53 26.00
N THR A 233 30.38 13.95 25.20
CA THR A 233 30.22 15.19 24.37
C THR A 233 31.37 15.74 23.50
N VAL A 234 31.04 16.17 22.25
CA VAL A 234 30.97 17.61 21.84
C VAL A 234 29.94 17.78 20.69
N ALA A 235 29.07 18.79 20.84
CA ALA A 235 28.18 19.30 19.81
C ALA A 235 28.83 20.46 19.05
N ALA A 236 28.52 20.61 17.76
CA ALA A 236 28.70 21.87 17.04
C ALA A 236 27.57 22.04 16.00
N GLN A 237 26.88 23.18 16.09
CA GLN A 237 25.87 23.67 15.14
C GLN A 237 26.46 24.83 14.28
N PRO A 238 25.78 25.24 13.19
CA PRO A 238 26.41 25.67 11.94
C PRO A 238 26.43 27.19 11.73
N PRO A 239 26.99 27.67 10.59
CA PRO A 239 26.58 28.92 9.96
C PRO A 239 25.94 28.72 8.58
N VAL A 240 25.26 29.77 8.12
CA VAL A 240 24.15 29.80 7.16
C VAL A 240 24.59 30.22 5.74
N ALA A 241 23.82 29.75 4.74
CA ALA A 241 23.56 30.30 3.41
C ALA A 241 24.59 30.14 2.26
N ALA A 242 24.34 29.12 1.43
CA ALA A 242 24.19 29.21 -0.02
C ALA A 242 23.42 27.96 -0.46
N THR A 243 22.47 28.04 -1.40
CA THR A 243 21.78 26.86 -1.96
C THR A 243 22.81 25.91 -2.59
N PRO A 244 23.14 24.76 -1.97
CA PRO A 244 24.16 23.88 -2.52
C PRO A 244 23.49 23.02 -3.58
N ILE A 245 24.14 22.91 -4.74
CA ILE A 245 23.95 21.76 -5.63
C ILE A 245 24.11 20.52 -4.74
N PRO A 246 23.14 19.58 -4.69
CA PRO A 246 23.26 18.39 -3.87
C PRO A 246 24.56 17.66 -4.24
N GLN A 247 25.56 17.76 -3.35
CA GLN A 247 26.81 17.02 -3.49
C GLN A 247 26.52 15.61 -3.01
N VAL A 248 26.45 14.67 -3.95
CA VAL A 248 26.40 13.25 -3.61
C VAL A 248 27.81 12.82 -3.24
N THR A 249 28.07 12.67 -1.95
CA THR A 249 29.26 11.95 -1.48
C THR A 249 29.10 10.49 -1.89
N VAL A 250 29.95 10.01 -2.80
CA VAL A 250 29.91 8.62 -3.25
C VAL A 250 30.56 7.76 -2.17
N GLU A 251 29.74 7.03 -1.44
CA GLU A 251 30.18 6.11 -0.40
C GLU A 251 30.08 4.67 -0.93
N ASN A 252 31.23 4.01 -1.10
CA ASN A 252 31.36 2.67 -1.70
C ASN A 252 32.05 1.67 -0.78
N HIS A 253 31.90 1.84 0.54
CA HIS A 253 32.64 1.04 1.52
C HIS A 253 31.84 -0.17 2.04
N ASP A 254 30.52 -0.18 1.86
CA ASP A 254 29.61 -1.29 2.19
C ASP A 254 28.32 -1.23 1.34
N ASP A 255 27.65 -2.36 1.14
CA ASP A 255 26.47 -2.52 0.29
C ASP A 255 25.32 -1.59 0.68
N LYS A 256 25.18 -1.33 2.00
CA LYS A 256 24.19 -0.38 2.52
C LYS A 256 24.50 1.06 2.10
N ALA A 257 25.76 1.50 2.26
CA ALA A 257 26.17 2.85 1.89
C ALA A 257 26.11 3.07 0.37
N TRP A 258 26.42 2.02 -0.41
CA TRP A 258 26.27 2.02 -1.86
C TRP A 258 24.81 2.14 -2.28
N ARG A 259 23.92 1.34 -1.66
CA ARG A 259 22.47 1.44 -1.87
C ARG A 259 21.95 2.84 -1.55
N ASP A 260 22.35 3.41 -0.42
CA ASP A 260 21.93 4.76 -0.01
C ASP A 260 22.44 5.83 -0.99
N THR A 261 23.66 5.68 -1.50
CA THR A 261 24.21 6.54 -2.56
C THR A 261 23.36 6.46 -3.83
N LEU A 262 23.02 5.25 -4.30
CA LEU A 262 22.18 5.07 -5.49
C LEU A 262 20.78 5.67 -5.30
N LEU A 263 20.17 5.52 -4.11
CA LEU A 263 18.87 6.12 -3.80
C LEU A 263 18.93 7.65 -3.78
N LYS A 264 20.01 8.25 -3.24
CA LYS A 264 20.23 9.71 -3.29
C LYS A 264 20.36 10.21 -4.72
N VAL A 265 21.14 9.53 -5.57
CA VAL A 265 21.27 9.88 -6.99
C VAL A 265 19.93 9.75 -7.72
N ALA A 266 19.21 8.66 -7.48
CA ALA A 266 17.88 8.43 -8.07
C ALA A 266 16.88 9.52 -7.66
N ALA A 267 16.88 9.94 -6.39
CA ALA A 267 16.05 11.04 -5.90
C ALA A 267 16.35 12.35 -6.64
N ILE A 268 17.63 12.73 -6.78
CA ILE A 268 18.04 13.93 -7.52
C ILE A 268 17.62 13.87 -8.99
N LEU A 269 17.75 12.70 -9.63
CA LEU A 269 17.33 12.52 -11.03
C LEU A 269 15.82 12.69 -11.19
N CYS A 270 15.02 12.06 -10.33
CA CYS A 270 13.56 12.19 -10.37
C CYS A 270 13.09 13.62 -10.07
N GLU A 271 13.77 14.34 -9.17
CA GLU A 271 13.42 15.74 -8.84
C GLU A 271 13.75 16.70 -10.00
N ARG A 272 14.92 16.51 -10.64
CA ARG A 272 15.37 17.41 -11.71
C ARG A 272 14.74 17.13 -13.07
N GLN A 273 14.44 15.86 -13.35
CA GLN A 273 13.95 15.37 -14.64
C GLN A 273 12.86 14.32 -14.41
N PRO A 274 11.68 14.71 -13.90
CA PRO A 274 10.58 13.78 -13.60
C PRO A 274 10.09 13.01 -14.82
N GLU A 275 10.29 13.55 -16.03
CA GLU A 275 9.98 12.91 -17.32
C GLU A 275 11.01 11.86 -17.76
N SER A 276 12.22 11.89 -17.18
CA SER A 276 13.31 10.98 -17.54
C SER A 276 13.16 9.64 -16.80
N PRO A 277 13.11 8.49 -17.51
CA PRO A 277 12.99 7.18 -16.87
C PRO A 277 14.17 6.80 -15.97
N GLN A 278 15.34 7.42 -16.16
CA GLN A 278 16.61 6.96 -15.57
C GLN A 278 16.61 7.00 -14.03
N GLY A 279 16.04 8.04 -13.42
CA GLY A 279 15.94 8.12 -11.96
C GLY A 279 15.08 6.98 -11.39
N TYR A 280 13.98 6.65 -12.05
CA TYR A 280 13.07 5.59 -11.63
C TYR A 280 13.69 4.21 -11.80
N ARG A 281 14.38 3.95 -12.92
CA ARG A 281 15.13 2.70 -13.15
C ARG A 281 16.23 2.50 -12.11
N LEU A 282 17.04 3.53 -11.87
CA LEU A 282 18.09 3.50 -10.84
C LEU A 282 17.52 3.21 -9.45
N ARG A 283 16.35 3.78 -9.12
CA ARG A 283 15.65 3.50 -7.86
C ARG A 283 15.27 2.03 -7.72
N ARG A 284 14.73 1.39 -8.77
CA ARG A 284 14.37 -0.05 -8.76
C ARG A 284 15.61 -0.92 -8.65
N HIS A 285 16.68 -0.58 -9.37
CA HIS A 285 17.98 -1.24 -9.22
C HIS A 285 18.47 -1.20 -7.77
N ALA A 286 18.52 -0.02 -7.15
CA ALA A 286 18.93 0.14 -5.76
C ALA A 286 17.99 -0.57 -4.76
N LEU A 287 16.70 -0.69 -5.09
CA LEU A 287 15.71 -1.39 -4.27
C LEU A 287 15.91 -2.91 -4.27
N TRP A 288 16.17 -3.49 -5.44
CA TRP A 288 16.14 -4.94 -5.63
C TRP A 288 17.51 -5.61 -5.81
N GLN A 289 18.60 -4.85 -5.94
CA GLN A 289 19.95 -5.41 -6.15
C GLN A 289 20.38 -6.41 -5.07
N THR A 290 19.97 -6.20 -3.81
CA THR A 290 20.33 -7.06 -2.68
C THR A 290 19.40 -8.28 -2.54
N ILE A 291 18.28 -8.32 -3.26
CA ILE A 291 17.29 -9.40 -3.19
C ILE A 291 17.68 -10.46 -4.22
N THR A 292 18.46 -11.46 -3.83
CA THR A 292 18.96 -12.52 -4.73
C THR A 292 18.16 -13.81 -4.68
N SER A 293 17.27 -13.97 -3.69
CA SER A 293 16.39 -15.13 -3.52
C SER A 293 15.00 -14.70 -3.04
N THR A 294 14.02 -15.59 -3.20
CA THR A 294 12.67 -15.36 -2.68
C THR A 294 12.61 -15.52 -1.16
N PRO A 295 11.74 -14.79 -0.46
CA PRO A 295 11.52 -15.01 0.97
C PRO A 295 11.07 -16.45 1.24
N GLN A 296 11.45 -16.99 2.40
CA GLN A 296 11.02 -18.32 2.81
C GLN A 296 9.50 -18.33 3.00
N ALA A 297 8.85 -19.27 2.32
CA ALA A 297 7.41 -19.46 2.35
C ALA A 297 7.03 -20.74 3.10
N GLU A 298 5.88 -20.71 3.76
CA GLU A 298 5.20 -21.88 4.31
C GLU A 298 4.66 -22.79 3.19
N SER A 299 4.14 -23.96 3.56
CA SER A 299 3.58 -24.94 2.61
C SER A 299 2.41 -24.40 1.78
N ASP A 300 1.72 -23.36 2.26
CA ASP A 300 0.62 -22.68 1.57
C ASP A 300 1.04 -21.42 0.79
N GLY A 301 2.35 -21.15 0.69
CA GLY A 301 2.90 -20.02 -0.07
C GLY A 301 2.96 -18.69 0.69
N ARG A 302 2.54 -18.67 1.96
CA ARG A 302 2.65 -17.46 2.81
C ARG A 302 4.07 -17.22 3.29
N THR A 303 4.44 -15.96 3.34
CA THR A 303 5.72 -15.48 3.86
C THR A 303 5.50 -14.79 5.21
N PRO A 304 6.52 -14.68 6.07
CA PRO A 304 6.40 -13.95 7.35
C PRO A 304 6.32 -12.42 7.17
N LEU A 305 6.23 -11.92 5.95
CA LEU A 305 6.23 -10.50 5.62
C LEU A 305 4.82 -9.93 5.75
N ALA A 306 4.66 -8.78 6.40
CA ALA A 306 3.39 -8.06 6.37
C ALA A 306 3.12 -7.47 4.98
N ALA A 307 1.85 -7.53 4.57
CA ALA A 307 1.37 -6.82 3.39
C ALA A 307 1.47 -5.30 3.57
N PHE A 308 1.54 -4.60 2.44
CA PHE A 308 1.43 -3.14 2.47
C PHE A 308 0.08 -2.71 3.08
N PRO A 309 0.04 -1.64 3.90
CA PRO A 309 -1.16 -1.30 4.66
C PRO A 309 -2.31 -0.92 3.72
N VAL A 310 -3.37 -1.72 3.74
CA VAL A 310 -4.56 -1.55 2.88
C VAL A 310 -5.16 -0.15 3.02
N ASP A 311 -5.09 0.41 4.23
CA ASP A 311 -5.52 1.76 4.57
C ASP A 311 -4.84 2.80 3.67
N MET A 312 -3.50 2.79 3.62
CA MET A 312 -2.74 3.74 2.81
C MET A 312 -2.93 3.48 1.32
N MET A 313 -3.06 2.21 0.93
CA MET A 313 -3.33 1.86 -0.46
C MET A 313 -4.66 2.46 -0.93
N ASP A 314 -5.70 2.38 -0.12
CA ASP A 314 -7.00 2.99 -0.39
C ASP A 314 -6.89 4.52 -0.49
N ASP A 315 -6.12 5.18 0.40
CA ASP A 315 -5.90 6.63 0.35
C ASP A 315 -5.23 7.04 -0.97
N TYR A 316 -4.18 6.31 -1.38
CA TYR A 316 -3.50 6.58 -2.64
C TYR A 316 -4.43 6.36 -3.84
N LEU A 317 -5.22 5.26 -3.84
CA LEU A 317 -6.19 4.97 -4.89
C LEU A 317 -7.29 6.03 -4.98
N ALA A 318 -7.73 6.59 -3.85
CA ALA A 318 -8.73 7.65 -3.82
C ALA A 318 -8.21 8.95 -4.44
N ARG A 319 -6.92 9.24 -4.26
CA ARG A 319 -6.24 10.42 -4.83
C ARG A 319 -5.85 10.24 -6.29
N LEU A 320 -5.76 9.01 -6.80
CA LEU A 320 -5.28 8.70 -8.15
C LEU A 320 -6.03 9.42 -9.29
N ASN A 321 -7.33 9.68 -9.13
CA ASN A 321 -8.12 10.40 -10.14
C ASN A 321 -7.67 11.86 -10.31
N ASN A 322 -7.15 12.47 -9.25
CA ASN A 322 -6.58 13.82 -9.24
C ASN A 322 -5.08 13.73 -8.91
N ALA A 323 -4.38 12.80 -9.56
CA ALA A 323 -2.97 12.56 -9.33
C ALA A 323 -2.14 13.83 -9.49
N ASP A 324 -1.31 14.10 -8.49
CA ASP A 324 -0.31 15.16 -8.49
C ASP A 324 1.09 14.58 -8.22
N MET A 325 2.11 15.42 -8.28
CA MET A 325 3.49 15.01 -8.04
C MET A 325 3.70 14.55 -6.58
N ALA A 326 2.96 15.14 -5.63
CA ALA A 326 3.06 14.80 -4.20
C ALA A 326 2.62 13.35 -3.94
N LEU A 327 1.45 12.95 -4.49
CA LEU A 327 0.98 11.57 -4.44
C LEU A 327 2.03 10.62 -5.04
N TRP A 328 2.60 10.96 -6.19
CA TRP A 328 3.56 10.09 -6.85
C TRP A 328 4.85 9.91 -6.02
N GLN A 329 5.36 11.00 -5.43
CA GLN A 329 6.51 10.97 -4.53
C GLN A 329 6.22 10.12 -3.28
N GLN A 330 5.02 10.23 -2.70
CA GLN A 330 4.60 9.45 -1.55
C GLN A 330 4.51 7.95 -1.86
N VAL A 331 3.92 7.58 -3.01
CA VAL A 331 3.89 6.19 -3.49
C VAL A 331 5.32 5.67 -3.68
N GLU A 332 6.20 6.42 -4.33
CA GLU A 332 7.60 6.05 -4.54
C GLU A 332 8.38 5.88 -3.23
N LYS A 333 8.10 6.70 -2.21
CA LYS A 333 8.69 6.57 -0.87
C LYS A 333 8.23 5.29 -0.18
N SER A 334 6.93 4.98 -0.25
CA SER A 334 6.35 3.74 0.28
C SER A 334 6.94 2.49 -0.38
N LEU A 335 7.22 2.53 -1.68
CA LEU A 335 7.89 1.44 -2.40
C LEU A 335 9.30 1.13 -1.86
N LEU A 336 10.05 2.15 -1.41
CA LEU A 336 11.38 1.95 -0.84
C LEU A 336 11.38 1.21 0.50
N LEU A 337 10.23 1.24 1.20
CA LEU A 337 10.02 0.62 2.50
C LEU A 337 9.33 -0.75 2.41
N ALA A 338 8.65 -1.02 1.29
CA ALA A 338 7.98 -2.28 1.00
C ALA A 338 8.45 -2.87 -0.34
N PRO A 339 9.65 -3.49 -0.41
CA PRO A 339 10.26 -3.94 -1.68
C PRO A 339 9.47 -5.00 -2.45
N TYR A 340 8.61 -5.74 -1.75
CA TYR A 340 7.74 -6.79 -2.32
C TYR A 340 6.31 -6.31 -2.61
N TRP A 341 5.99 -5.02 -2.37
CA TRP A 341 4.68 -4.45 -2.72
C TRP A 341 4.62 -4.13 -4.22
N LEU A 342 4.50 -5.16 -5.05
CA LEU A 342 4.54 -5.03 -6.51
C LEU A 342 3.31 -4.30 -7.07
N ASP A 343 2.17 -4.39 -6.39
CA ASP A 343 0.98 -3.59 -6.72
C ASP A 343 1.23 -2.07 -6.60
N GLY A 344 2.14 -1.64 -5.71
CA GLY A 344 2.55 -0.24 -5.61
C GLY A 344 3.29 0.26 -6.87
N HIS A 345 3.99 -0.63 -7.58
CA HIS A 345 4.64 -0.28 -8.84
C HIS A 345 3.63 -0.06 -9.96
N TYR A 346 2.56 -0.87 -9.99
CA TYR A 346 1.43 -0.63 -10.88
C TYR A 346 0.78 0.71 -10.58
N LEU A 347 0.51 1.02 -9.31
CA LEU A 347 -0.03 2.31 -8.88
C LEU A 347 0.88 3.49 -9.28
N SER A 348 2.20 3.35 -9.09
CA SER A 348 3.18 4.36 -9.52
C SER A 348 3.15 4.57 -11.04
N ALA A 349 3.09 3.50 -11.82
CA ALA A 349 2.96 3.59 -13.28
C ALA A 349 1.63 4.24 -13.71
N GLN A 350 0.51 3.93 -13.04
CA GLN A 350 -0.78 4.60 -13.28
C GLN A 350 -0.71 6.09 -12.94
N THR A 351 -0.07 6.45 -11.83
CA THR A 351 0.13 7.85 -11.42
C THR A 351 0.97 8.61 -12.47
N ALA A 352 2.07 8.00 -12.92
CA ALA A 352 2.91 8.54 -13.99
C ALA A 352 2.12 8.76 -15.30
N LEU A 353 1.27 7.80 -15.70
CA LEU A 353 0.40 7.94 -16.88
C LEU A 353 -0.58 9.11 -16.74
N ARG A 354 -1.20 9.28 -15.57
CA ARG A 354 -2.13 10.40 -15.30
C ARG A 354 -1.44 11.76 -15.37
N LEU A 355 -0.16 11.82 -14.97
CA LEU A 355 0.69 13.00 -15.06
C LEU A 355 1.29 13.23 -16.46
N GLY A 356 1.07 12.30 -17.42
CA GLY A 356 1.57 12.40 -18.79
C GLY A 356 2.96 11.80 -19.04
N TYR A 357 3.58 11.17 -18.03
CA TYR A 357 4.92 10.57 -18.13
C TYR A 357 4.88 9.13 -18.62
N LYS A 358 4.41 8.91 -19.85
CA LYS A 358 4.24 7.56 -20.43
C LYS A 358 5.54 6.75 -20.47
N GLN A 359 6.65 7.36 -20.87
CA GLN A 359 7.96 6.68 -20.93
C GLN A 359 8.42 6.19 -19.55
N VAL A 360 8.11 6.93 -18.49
CA VAL A 360 8.41 6.53 -17.12
C VAL A 360 7.51 5.37 -16.70
N ALA A 361 6.21 5.43 -17.01
CA ALA A 361 5.28 4.35 -16.72
C ALA A 361 5.69 3.03 -17.38
N ASP A 362 6.09 3.08 -18.66
CA ASP A 362 6.60 1.93 -19.40
C ASP A 362 7.91 1.41 -18.75
N ALA A 363 8.83 2.30 -18.39
CA ALA A 363 10.07 1.89 -17.72
C ALA A 363 9.84 1.25 -16.34
N ILE A 364 8.88 1.75 -15.55
CA ILE A 364 8.53 1.14 -14.26
C ILE A 364 8.03 -0.29 -14.48
N ARG A 365 7.21 -0.52 -15.51
CA ARG A 365 6.73 -1.85 -15.88
C ARG A 365 7.87 -2.77 -16.31
N ASP A 366 8.80 -2.28 -17.14
CA ASP A 366 9.96 -3.06 -17.59
C ASP A 366 10.79 -3.54 -16.40
N GLU A 367 11.12 -2.66 -15.47
CA GLU A 367 11.92 -3.01 -14.28
C GLU A 367 11.21 -4.05 -13.39
N VAL A 368 9.88 -3.95 -13.22
CA VAL A 368 9.09 -4.97 -12.49
C VAL A 368 9.12 -6.30 -13.24
N THR A 369 9.02 -6.26 -14.57
CA THR A 369 9.05 -7.45 -15.43
C THR A 369 10.40 -8.15 -15.32
N ASP A 370 11.51 -7.41 -15.39
CA ASP A 370 12.87 -7.93 -15.23
C ASP A 370 13.10 -8.51 -13.83
N PHE A 371 12.58 -7.86 -12.79
CA PHE A 371 12.64 -8.38 -11.42
C PHE A 371 11.89 -9.70 -11.26
N LEU A 372 10.69 -9.82 -11.83
CA LEU A 372 9.91 -11.05 -11.82
C LEU A 372 10.51 -12.14 -12.70
N ALA A 373 11.12 -11.79 -13.84
CA ALA A 373 11.85 -12.74 -14.67
C ALA A 373 13.07 -13.34 -13.93
N ARG A 374 13.74 -12.52 -13.12
CA ARG A 374 14.86 -12.95 -12.27
C ARG A 374 14.42 -13.85 -11.11
N LEU A 375 13.25 -13.59 -10.52
CA LEU A 375 12.69 -14.34 -9.39
C LEU A 375 11.23 -14.74 -9.65
N PRO A 376 10.96 -15.69 -10.56
CA PRO A 376 9.61 -15.99 -11.04
C PRO A 376 8.68 -16.55 -9.97
N ALA A 377 9.23 -17.17 -8.92
CA ALA A 377 8.44 -17.70 -7.80
C ALA A 377 7.67 -16.59 -7.05
N LEU A 378 8.11 -15.33 -7.10
CA LEU A 378 7.45 -14.20 -6.43
C LEU A 378 6.00 -13.99 -6.89
N ILE A 379 5.66 -14.38 -8.12
CA ILE A 379 4.32 -14.17 -8.70
C ILE A 379 3.21 -14.95 -7.96
N ASN A 380 3.60 -16.01 -7.23
CA ASN A 380 2.69 -16.91 -6.51
C ASN A 380 2.81 -16.81 -4.99
N LEU A 381 3.68 -15.95 -4.45
CA LEU A 381 3.84 -15.79 -3.00
C LEU A 381 2.76 -14.91 -2.39
N LEU A 382 2.49 -15.16 -1.11
CA LEU A 382 1.54 -14.42 -0.30
C LEU A 382 2.25 -13.77 0.89
N PHE A 383 1.73 -12.63 1.34
CA PHE A 383 2.06 -12.04 2.63
C PHE A 383 1.46 -12.87 3.78
N ASN A 384 1.81 -12.53 5.01
CA ASN A 384 1.37 -13.24 6.22
C ASN A 384 -0.17 -13.30 6.38
N ASP A 385 -0.87 -12.28 5.87
CA ASP A 385 -2.32 -12.11 5.87
C ASP A 385 -3.02 -12.75 4.65
N ARG A 386 -2.29 -13.52 3.83
CA ARG A 386 -2.72 -14.13 2.56
C ARG A 386 -2.94 -13.15 1.40
N THR A 387 -2.64 -11.87 1.56
CA THR A 387 -2.62 -10.94 0.43
C THR A 387 -1.55 -11.39 -0.58
N PRO A 388 -1.84 -11.47 -1.89
CA PRO A 388 -0.83 -11.86 -2.87
C PRO A 388 0.22 -10.77 -3.05
N PHE A 389 1.46 -11.15 -3.39
CA PHE A 389 2.51 -10.18 -3.75
C PHE A 389 2.16 -9.43 -5.05
N VAL A 390 1.48 -10.12 -5.97
CA VAL A 390 1.02 -9.58 -7.26
C VAL A 390 -0.48 -9.83 -7.39
N SER A 391 -1.28 -8.77 -7.33
CA SER A 391 -2.72 -8.87 -7.61
C SER A 391 -2.98 -9.26 -9.06
N GLU A 392 -4.20 -9.74 -9.33
CA GLU A 392 -4.62 -10.11 -10.69
C GLU A 392 -4.56 -8.92 -11.66
N GLN A 393 -4.89 -7.72 -11.18
CA GLN A 393 -4.79 -6.49 -11.98
C GLN A 393 -3.35 -6.18 -12.37
N THR A 394 -2.40 -6.33 -11.45
CA THR A 394 -0.97 -6.16 -11.73
C THR A 394 -0.45 -7.23 -12.69
N LYS A 395 -0.92 -8.48 -12.58
CA LYS A 395 -0.59 -9.54 -13.56
C LYS A 395 -1.05 -9.19 -14.97
N GLN A 396 -2.27 -8.67 -15.12
CA GLN A 396 -2.79 -8.23 -16.42
C GLN A 396 -2.00 -7.05 -16.98
N TRP A 397 -1.64 -6.08 -16.14
CA TRP A 397 -0.80 -4.95 -16.55
C TRP A 397 0.58 -5.39 -17.07
N LEU A 398 1.21 -6.37 -16.41
CA LEU A 398 2.48 -6.94 -16.84
C LEU A 398 2.33 -7.77 -18.13
N ALA A 399 1.25 -8.54 -18.26
CA ALA A 399 0.96 -9.36 -19.44
C ALA A 399 0.66 -8.52 -20.70
N SER A 400 0.17 -7.30 -20.54
CA SER A 400 -0.17 -6.38 -21.63
C SER A 400 1.05 -5.93 -22.46
N SER A 401 2.26 -6.42 -22.17
CA SER A 401 3.53 -6.02 -22.83
C SER A 401 4.26 -7.16 -23.52
N GLY A 402 3.60 -8.30 -23.74
CA GLY A 402 4.14 -9.39 -24.55
C GLY A 402 4.21 -9.07 -26.05
N SER A 403 4.94 -8.02 -26.47
CA SER A 403 5.48 -7.88 -27.84
C SER A 403 6.52 -6.76 -27.98
N VAL A 404 7.51 -6.68 -27.08
CA VAL A 404 8.68 -5.82 -27.30
C VAL A 404 9.94 -6.53 -26.79
N ASN A 405 10.32 -7.63 -27.44
CA ASN A 405 11.71 -8.12 -27.51
C ASN A 405 11.78 -9.46 -28.25
N GLN A 406 11.31 -9.51 -29.50
CA GLN A 406 11.94 -10.31 -30.55
C GLN A 406 11.81 -9.52 -31.85
N THR A 407 12.92 -9.40 -32.56
CA THR A 407 13.02 -8.95 -33.94
C THR A 407 11.93 -9.57 -34.83
N VAL A 408 11.54 -8.87 -35.91
CA VAL A 408 10.54 -9.11 -37.00
C VAL A 408 9.09 -8.59 -36.77
N PRO A 409 8.42 -8.02 -37.81
CA PRO A 409 7.37 -7.02 -37.69
C PRO A 409 6.00 -7.65 -37.40
N VAL A 410 5.51 -7.53 -36.17
CA VAL A 410 4.15 -7.95 -35.79
C VAL A 410 3.19 -6.75 -35.68
N VAL A 411 3.72 -5.53 -35.45
CA VAL A 411 2.92 -4.31 -35.29
C VAL A 411 2.14 -3.92 -36.56
N GLN A 412 2.68 -4.22 -37.75
CA GLN A 412 1.98 -3.93 -39.01
C GLN A 412 0.76 -4.84 -39.24
N THR A 413 0.82 -6.09 -38.77
CA THR A 413 -0.26 -7.06 -38.96
C THR A 413 -1.53 -6.64 -38.21
N ASP A 414 -1.39 -6.17 -36.97
CA ASP A 414 -2.55 -5.87 -36.11
C ASP A 414 -3.29 -4.62 -36.61
N GLU A 415 -2.55 -3.59 -37.05
CA GLU A 415 -3.13 -2.39 -37.68
C GLU A 415 -3.80 -2.69 -39.03
N GLU A 416 -3.19 -3.54 -39.87
CA GLU A 416 -3.76 -3.97 -41.16
C GLU A 416 -5.07 -4.76 -40.98
N LEU A 417 -5.10 -5.70 -40.02
CA LEU A 417 -6.28 -6.51 -39.75
C LEU A 417 -7.40 -5.67 -39.11
N GLN A 418 -7.05 -4.71 -38.25
CA GLN A 418 -8.02 -3.78 -37.67
C GLN A 418 -8.63 -2.84 -38.72
N ALA A 419 -7.84 -2.36 -39.68
CA ALA A 419 -8.34 -1.59 -40.82
C ALA A 419 -9.25 -2.43 -41.74
N ALA A 420 -8.92 -3.71 -41.95
CA ALA A 420 -9.78 -4.64 -42.69
C ALA A 420 -11.12 -4.87 -41.97
N LYS A 421 -11.12 -4.96 -40.63
CA LYS A 421 -12.34 -5.07 -39.82
C LYS A 421 -13.22 -3.82 -39.92
N ALA A 422 -12.62 -2.64 -39.83
CA ALA A 422 -13.35 -1.38 -40.02
C ALA A 422 -13.96 -1.30 -41.43
N CYS A 423 -13.22 -1.72 -42.45
CA CYS A 423 -13.74 -1.79 -43.83
C CYS A 423 -14.91 -2.78 -43.96
N PHE A 424 -14.87 -3.90 -43.24
CA PHE A 424 -15.97 -4.87 -43.19
C PHE A 424 -17.23 -4.27 -42.56
N ASP A 425 -17.09 -3.58 -41.43
CA ASP A 425 -18.21 -3.00 -40.69
C ASP A 425 -18.85 -1.82 -41.46
N GLU A 426 -18.06 -1.05 -42.22
CA GLU A 426 -18.52 0.12 -42.98
C GLU A 426 -19.00 -0.19 -44.40
N ASN A 427 -18.27 -1.02 -45.15
CA ASN A 427 -18.44 -1.23 -46.59
C ASN A 427 -18.81 -2.68 -46.96
N GLY A 428 -18.92 -3.56 -45.97
CA GLY A 428 -19.26 -4.96 -46.15
C GLY A 428 -18.10 -5.85 -46.58
N LEU A 429 -18.38 -7.15 -46.69
CA LEU A 429 -17.38 -8.18 -46.89
C LEU A 429 -16.54 -8.03 -48.16
N GLU A 430 -17.17 -7.68 -49.29
CA GLU A 430 -16.47 -7.59 -50.58
C GLU A 430 -15.37 -6.51 -50.55
N ALA A 431 -15.63 -5.39 -49.88
CA ALA A 431 -14.66 -4.32 -49.69
C ALA A 431 -13.52 -4.73 -48.75
N ALA A 432 -13.83 -5.47 -47.68
CA ALA A 432 -12.84 -5.98 -46.75
C ALA A 432 -11.90 -7.02 -47.37
N LEU A 433 -12.43 -7.95 -48.18
CA LEU A 433 -11.63 -8.94 -48.89
C LEU A 433 -10.74 -8.28 -49.96
N ARG A 434 -11.27 -7.32 -50.74
CA ARG A 434 -10.46 -6.52 -51.67
C ARG A 434 -9.37 -5.74 -50.96
N TYR A 435 -9.64 -5.21 -49.77
CA TYR A 435 -8.63 -4.52 -48.98
C TYR A 435 -7.50 -5.50 -48.59
N LEU A 436 -7.83 -6.69 -48.09
CA LEU A 436 -6.84 -7.72 -47.74
C LEU A 436 -6.01 -8.21 -48.94
N GLU A 437 -6.62 -8.33 -50.13
CA GLU A 437 -5.95 -8.73 -51.38
C GLU A 437 -5.00 -7.64 -51.92
N ASN A 438 -5.31 -6.36 -51.69
CA ASN A 438 -4.51 -5.23 -52.17
C ASN A 438 -3.33 -4.87 -51.24
N LEU A 439 -3.21 -5.52 -50.08
CA LEU A 439 -2.07 -5.33 -49.18
C LEU A 439 -0.78 -5.89 -49.82
N PRO A 440 0.38 -5.25 -49.61
CA PRO A 440 1.65 -5.71 -50.19
C PRO A 440 1.98 -7.13 -49.73
N GLU A 441 2.55 -7.96 -50.62
CA GLU A 441 2.96 -9.33 -50.29
C GLU A 441 3.95 -9.31 -49.11
N GLY A 442 3.51 -9.84 -47.97
CA GLY A 442 4.32 -9.97 -46.76
C GLY A 442 5.07 -11.30 -46.68
N ASP A 443 5.74 -11.54 -45.56
CA ASP A 443 6.34 -12.85 -45.23
C ASP A 443 5.24 -13.95 -45.25
N PRO A 444 5.56 -15.21 -45.62
CA PRO A 444 4.67 -16.36 -45.46
C PRO A 444 3.83 -16.38 -44.16
N ARG A 445 4.39 -15.95 -43.02
CA ARG A 445 3.63 -15.81 -41.76
C ARG A 445 2.53 -14.76 -41.86
N HIS A 446 2.82 -13.56 -42.38
CA HIS A 446 1.84 -12.50 -42.59
C HIS A 446 0.73 -12.93 -43.54
N GLN A 447 1.09 -13.61 -44.63
CA GLN A 447 0.11 -14.15 -45.58
C GLN A 447 -0.84 -15.14 -44.91
N PHE A 448 -0.31 -16.01 -44.04
CA PHE A 448 -1.11 -16.97 -43.28
C PHE A 448 -2.11 -16.27 -42.34
N HIS A 449 -1.68 -15.25 -41.59
CA HIS A 449 -2.57 -14.47 -40.73
C HIS A 449 -3.67 -13.73 -41.51
N ARG A 450 -3.33 -13.15 -42.67
CA ARG A 450 -4.32 -12.48 -43.53
C ARG A 450 -5.37 -13.45 -44.07
N GLN A 451 -4.95 -14.64 -44.51
CA GLN A 451 -5.88 -15.68 -44.98
C GLN A 451 -6.77 -16.19 -43.85
N PHE A 452 -6.21 -16.38 -42.65
CA PHE A 452 -7.00 -16.78 -41.48
C PHE A 452 -8.04 -15.73 -41.09
N PHE A 453 -7.66 -14.46 -41.08
CA PHE A 453 -8.58 -13.35 -40.80
C PHE A 453 -9.66 -13.22 -41.89
N GLY A 454 -9.30 -13.38 -43.16
CA GLY A 454 -10.27 -13.43 -44.26
C GLY A 454 -11.32 -14.54 -44.07
N ALA A 455 -10.91 -15.72 -43.59
CA ALA A 455 -11.83 -16.79 -43.25
C ALA A 455 -12.76 -16.45 -42.06
N GLN A 456 -12.28 -15.68 -41.08
CA GLN A 456 -13.11 -15.16 -39.99
C GLN A 456 -14.15 -14.16 -40.48
N LEU A 457 -13.78 -13.25 -41.40
CA LEU A 457 -14.75 -12.32 -42.00
C LEU A 457 -15.81 -13.04 -42.84
N LEU A 458 -15.45 -14.12 -43.54
CA LEU A 458 -16.40 -14.97 -44.25
C LEU A 458 -17.41 -15.63 -43.29
N GLU A 459 -16.94 -16.08 -42.13
CA GLU A 459 -17.77 -16.66 -41.08
C GLU A 459 -18.74 -15.62 -40.49
N GLU A 460 -18.23 -14.42 -40.16
CA GLU A 460 -19.03 -13.29 -39.64
C GLU A 460 -20.08 -12.79 -40.65
N ALA A 461 -19.78 -12.86 -41.95
CA ALA A 461 -20.72 -12.55 -43.03
C ALA A 461 -21.79 -13.64 -43.26
N GLY A 462 -21.76 -14.75 -42.51
CA GLY A 462 -22.70 -15.86 -42.65
C GLY A 462 -22.34 -16.88 -43.74
N MET A 463 -21.17 -16.77 -44.38
CA MET A 463 -20.67 -17.75 -45.35
C MET A 463 -19.91 -18.89 -44.68
N VAL A 464 -20.58 -19.55 -43.73
CA VAL A 464 -19.98 -20.56 -42.84
C VAL A 464 -19.34 -21.71 -43.61
N GLN A 465 -20.01 -22.24 -44.65
CA GLN A 465 -19.47 -23.35 -45.44
C GLN A 465 -18.17 -22.98 -46.18
N LEU A 466 -18.07 -21.74 -46.65
CA LEU A 466 -16.88 -21.26 -47.36
C LEU A 466 -15.74 -20.99 -46.37
N ALA A 467 -16.04 -20.36 -45.24
CA ALA A 467 -15.08 -20.16 -44.15
C ALA A 467 -14.48 -21.50 -43.68
N GLN A 468 -15.31 -22.54 -43.57
CA GLN A 468 -14.88 -23.87 -43.12
C GLN A 468 -14.00 -24.59 -44.15
N GLN A 469 -14.26 -24.41 -45.43
CA GLN A 469 -13.32 -24.87 -46.47
C GLN A 469 -11.96 -24.16 -46.36
N GLN A 470 -11.96 -22.85 -46.09
CA GLN A 470 -10.73 -22.07 -45.90
C GLN A 470 -9.97 -22.50 -44.64
N TYR A 471 -10.65 -22.71 -43.51
CA TYR A 471 -10.03 -23.22 -42.29
C TYR A 471 -9.40 -24.60 -42.49
N ARG A 472 -10.04 -25.51 -43.24
CA ARG A 472 -9.47 -26.83 -43.56
C ARG A 472 -8.22 -26.73 -44.42
N MET A 473 -8.20 -25.82 -45.39
CA MET A 473 -7.02 -25.58 -46.22
C MET A 473 -5.89 -24.97 -45.39
N LEU A 474 -6.18 -23.96 -44.57
CA LEU A 474 -5.20 -23.32 -43.68
C LEU A 474 -4.63 -24.28 -42.64
N PHE A 475 -5.45 -25.18 -42.08
CA PHE A 475 -4.99 -26.19 -41.15
C PHE A 475 -3.99 -27.17 -41.79
N ARG A 476 -4.26 -27.64 -43.02
CA ARG A 476 -3.32 -28.49 -43.77
C ARG A 476 -2.03 -27.75 -44.11
N THR A 477 -2.13 -26.52 -44.60
CA THR A 477 -0.98 -25.67 -44.89
C THR A 477 -0.16 -25.41 -43.62
N GLY A 478 -0.82 -25.19 -42.49
CA GLY A 478 -0.15 -24.94 -41.21
C GLY A 478 0.63 -26.13 -40.68
N LEU A 479 0.10 -27.35 -40.86
CA LEU A 479 0.84 -28.59 -40.56
C LEU A 479 2.07 -28.76 -41.46
N HIS A 480 1.98 -28.39 -42.75
CA HIS A 480 3.13 -28.45 -43.67
C HIS A 480 4.21 -27.39 -43.36
N MET A 481 3.83 -26.25 -42.80
CA MET A 481 4.75 -25.16 -42.39
C MET A 481 5.28 -25.32 -40.96
N MET A 482 5.07 -26.49 -40.34
CA MET A 482 5.47 -26.82 -38.96
C MET A 482 5.00 -25.80 -37.91
N LEU A 483 3.81 -25.19 -38.08
CA LEU A 483 3.23 -24.23 -37.12
C LEU A 483 3.12 -24.80 -35.69
N SER A 484 3.05 -26.12 -35.54
CA SER A 484 3.09 -26.80 -34.25
C SER A 484 4.36 -26.54 -33.43
N GLU A 485 5.48 -26.21 -34.09
CA GLU A 485 6.78 -26.04 -33.44
C GLU A 485 7.10 -24.59 -33.08
N TRP A 486 6.49 -23.62 -33.77
CA TRP A 486 6.81 -22.19 -33.59
C TRP A 486 5.61 -21.30 -33.21
N GLU A 487 4.37 -21.69 -33.53
CA GLU A 487 3.14 -20.95 -33.17
C GLU A 487 1.96 -21.92 -32.84
N PRO A 488 2.07 -22.72 -31.75
CA PRO A 488 1.07 -23.74 -31.42
C PRO A 488 -0.31 -23.14 -31.05
N SER A 489 -0.35 -21.88 -30.62
CA SER A 489 -1.59 -21.16 -30.29
C SER A 489 -2.46 -20.91 -31.52
N LEU A 490 -1.87 -20.56 -32.67
CA LEU A 490 -2.59 -20.32 -33.91
C LEU A 490 -3.18 -21.62 -34.49
N LEU A 491 -2.42 -22.71 -34.39
CA LEU A 491 -2.89 -24.03 -34.82
C LEU A 491 -4.06 -24.52 -33.94
N LYS A 492 -4.00 -24.28 -32.63
CA LYS A 492 -5.10 -24.57 -31.70
C LYS A 492 -6.35 -23.72 -31.99
N ALA A 493 -6.18 -22.45 -32.35
CA ALA A 493 -7.29 -21.57 -32.75
C ALA A 493 -7.97 -22.05 -34.05
N LEU A 494 -7.19 -22.51 -35.04
CA LEU A 494 -7.70 -23.16 -36.24
C LEU A 494 -8.46 -24.45 -35.94
N GLU A 495 -7.94 -25.29 -35.05
CA GLU A 495 -8.59 -26.54 -34.62
C GLU A 495 -9.93 -26.30 -33.92
N GLN A 496 -10.01 -25.25 -33.09
CA GLN A 496 -11.26 -24.81 -32.46
C GLN A 496 -12.32 -24.39 -33.50
N LYS A 497 -11.89 -23.72 -34.58
CA LYS A 497 -12.79 -23.32 -35.67
C LYS A 497 -13.30 -24.50 -36.49
N LEU A 498 -12.50 -25.56 -36.63
CA LEU A 498 -12.91 -26.80 -37.30
C LEU A 498 -13.84 -27.68 -36.47
N THR A 499 -13.71 -27.64 -35.14
CA THR A 499 -14.52 -28.47 -34.21
C THR A 499 -15.87 -27.85 -33.89
N ALA A 500 -16.05 -26.54 -34.09
CA ALA A 500 -17.32 -25.84 -33.93
C ALA A 500 -18.43 -26.25 -34.94
N GLU A 501 -18.09 -27.10 -35.93
CA GLU A 501 -19.02 -27.61 -36.96
C GLU A 501 -19.61 -29.01 -36.66
N GLN A 502 -19.28 -29.62 -35.51
CA GLN A 502 -19.80 -30.95 -35.12
C GLN A 502 -21.06 -30.90 -34.25
#